data_AF-A0A9D2L440-F1
#
_entry.id   AF-A0A9D2L440-F1
#
_cell.length_a   1.000
_cell.length_b   1.000
_cell.length_c   1.000
_cell.angle_alpha   90.00
_cell.angle_beta   90.00
_cell.angle_gamma   90.00
#
_symmetry.space_group_name_H-M   'P 1'
#
loop_
_entity.id
_entity.type
_entity.pdbx_description
1 polymer ?
#
loop_
_entity_poly.entity_id
_entity_poly.type
_entity_poly.pdbx_seq_one_letter_code
_entity_poly.pdbx_strand_id
1 'polypeptide(L)'
;MDSELKRYIEERIIPLYDRFDKGHNRQHVEAVITQSLALATHYEVNEAMVYTIAAYHDTGLVKGRELHHLYSGEILASDRELSPWFTPQQIETMREAVEDHRASSTHEPRSLYGRIVAEADRQIDPMTILRRTIQYGLANYPELNKEGHYRRCLEHLHKKYATGGYLKLWIPESENARQLEELRSLITDQTRLRQLFDELFDRETGEE
;
A
#
# COMPACT_ATOMS: atom_id res chain seq x y z
N MET A 1 -2.99 1.02 23.31
CA MET A 1 -3.98 0.20 22.57
C MET A 1 -4.57 -0.90 23.46
N ASP A 2 -5.87 -1.17 23.33
CA ASP A 2 -6.59 -2.25 24.04
C ASP A 2 -6.08 -3.64 23.61
N SER A 3 -5.82 -4.53 24.57
CA SER A 3 -5.25 -5.85 24.31
C SER A 3 -6.21 -6.81 23.62
N GLU A 4 -7.52 -6.68 23.83
CA GLU A 4 -8.52 -7.53 23.18
C GLU A 4 -8.74 -7.14 21.73
N LEU A 5 -8.79 -5.83 21.43
CA LEU A 5 -8.82 -5.34 20.04
C LEU A 5 -7.61 -5.83 19.26
N LYS A 6 -6.42 -5.66 19.84
CA LYS A 6 -5.16 -6.10 19.22
C LYS A 6 -5.19 -7.60 18.91
N ARG A 7 -5.57 -8.41 19.90
CA ARG A 7 -5.70 -9.86 19.73
C ARG A 7 -6.71 -10.22 18.64
N TYR A 8 -7.87 -9.57 18.61
CA TYR A 8 -8.87 -9.79 17.57
C TYR A 8 -8.29 -9.54 16.17
N ILE A 9 -7.64 -8.40 15.97
CA ILE A 9 -7.03 -8.05 14.68
C ILE A 9 -5.93 -9.05 14.27
N GLU A 10 -5.05 -9.40 15.20
CA GLU A 10 -3.95 -10.35 14.96
C GLU A 10 -4.43 -11.78 14.66
N GLU A 11 -5.52 -12.22 15.29
CA GLU A 11 -6.06 -13.57 15.12
C GLU A 11 -7.06 -13.70 13.96
N ARG A 12 -7.76 -12.62 13.59
CA ARG A 12 -8.91 -12.69 12.67
C ARG A 12 -8.72 -11.91 11.38
N ILE A 13 -7.97 -10.81 11.40
CA ILE A 13 -7.88 -9.88 10.26
C ILE A 13 -6.55 -10.05 9.53
N ILE A 14 -5.42 -9.95 10.23
CA ILE A 14 -4.09 -10.10 9.62
C ILE A 14 -3.93 -11.45 8.87
N PRO A 15 -4.45 -12.60 9.37
CA PRO A 15 -4.35 -13.87 8.66
C PRO A 15 -5.06 -13.92 7.31
N LEU A 16 -5.98 -12.98 7.01
CA LEU A 16 -6.61 -12.91 5.69
C LEU A 16 -5.59 -12.66 4.57
N TYR A 17 -4.50 -11.96 4.89
CA TYR A 17 -3.43 -11.59 3.96
C TYR A 17 -2.59 -12.80 3.51
N ASP A 18 -2.70 -13.97 4.16
CA ASP A 18 -2.01 -15.20 3.74
C ASP A 18 -2.45 -15.71 2.36
N ARG A 19 -3.64 -15.29 1.93
CA ARG A 19 -4.26 -15.75 0.68
C ARG A 19 -4.05 -14.77 -0.47
N PHE A 20 -3.44 -13.61 -0.19
CA PHE A 20 -3.22 -12.57 -1.18
C PHE A 20 -1.89 -12.76 -1.90
N ASP A 21 -1.65 -11.97 -2.96
CA ASP A 21 -0.41 -12.05 -3.72
C ASP A 21 0.79 -11.54 -2.92
N LYS A 22 2.01 -11.81 -3.43
CA LYS A 22 3.27 -11.44 -2.77
C LYS A 22 3.38 -9.95 -2.42
N GLY A 23 2.69 -9.07 -3.14
CA GLY A 23 2.69 -7.63 -2.88
C GLY A 23 1.83 -7.22 -1.68
N HIS A 24 0.87 -8.06 -1.27
CA HIS A 24 -0.18 -7.73 -0.30
C HIS A 24 -0.27 -8.83 0.77
N ASN A 25 0.86 -9.33 1.23
CA ASN A 25 0.94 -10.41 2.23
C ASN A 25 1.01 -9.85 3.68
N ARG A 26 1.18 -10.73 4.68
CA ARG A 26 1.30 -10.31 6.10
C ARG A 26 2.37 -9.26 6.34
N GLN A 27 3.54 -9.41 5.71
CA GLN A 27 4.64 -8.45 5.83
C GLN A 27 4.22 -7.06 5.36
N HIS A 28 3.42 -6.97 4.28
CA HIS A 28 2.91 -5.70 3.80
C HIS A 28 1.99 -5.04 4.83
N VAL A 29 0.94 -5.73 5.30
CA VAL A 29 0.00 -5.13 6.27
C VAL A 29 0.68 -4.77 7.59
N GLU A 30 1.59 -5.59 8.11
CA GLU A 30 2.35 -5.30 9.32
C GLU A 30 3.22 -4.04 9.16
N ALA A 31 3.83 -3.87 8.00
CA ALA A 31 4.60 -2.67 7.70
C ALA A 31 3.71 -1.43 7.51
N VAL A 32 2.51 -1.56 6.92
CA VAL A 32 1.53 -0.46 6.83
C VAL A 32 1.01 -0.07 8.23
N ILE A 33 0.73 -1.05 9.09
CA ILE A 33 0.36 -0.81 10.50
C ILE A 33 1.46 -0.05 11.23
N THR A 34 2.70 -0.53 11.12
CA THR A 34 3.85 0.07 11.81
C THR A 34 4.06 1.51 11.37
N GLN A 35 4.02 1.77 10.06
CA GLN A 35 4.16 3.11 9.51
C GLN A 35 2.97 4.01 9.89
N SER A 36 1.74 3.50 9.83
CA SER A 36 0.54 4.26 10.21
C SER A 36 0.62 4.72 11.67
N LEU A 37 1.02 3.83 12.58
CA LEU A 37 1.20 4.15 14.00
C LEU A 37 2.35 5.15 14.22
N ALA A 38 3.46 5.02 13.50
CA ALA A 38 4.56 5.98 13.58
C ALA A 38 4.13 7.38 13.13
N LEU A 39 3.43 7.49 11.99
CA LEU A 39 2.90 8.76 11.49
C LEU A 39 1.88 9.37 12.46
N ALA A 40 1.03 8.54 13.06
CA ALA A 40 0.02 8.98 14.02
C ALA A 40 0.61 9.67 15.27
N THR A 41 1.87 9.39 15.63
CA THR A 41 2.53 10.06 16.79
C THR A 41 2.67 11.57 16.64
N HIS A 42 2.60 12.08 15.41
CA HIS A 42 2.68 13.51 15.12
C HIS A 42 1.33 14.24 15.20
N TYR A 43 0.23 13.52 15.43
CA TYR A 43 -1.13 14.05 15.31
C TYR A 43 -2.02 13.66 16.48
N GLU A 44 -3.04 14.49 16.78
CA GLU A 44 -4.09 14.15 17.74
C GLU A 44 -5.14 13.23 17.11
N VAL A 45 -4.82 11.93 17.04
CA VAL A 45 -5.69 10.88 16.50
C VAL A 45 -5.85 9.71 17.48
N ASN A 46 -6.94 8.96 17.33
CA ASN A 46 -7.14 7.73 18.09
C ASN A 46 -6.30 6.60 17.49
N GLU A 47 -5.25 6.20 18.20
CA GLU A 47 -4.33 5.13 17.83
C GLU A 47 -5.04 3.80 17.50
N ALA A 48 -6.12 3.45 18.22
CA ALA A 48 -6.87 2.22 17.97
C ALA A 48 -7.61 2.25 16.62
N MET A 49 -8.10 3.43 16.22
CA MET A 49 -8.69 3.60 14.88
C MET A 49 -7.62 3.49 13.80
N VAL A 50 -6.46 4.13 13.98
CA VAL A 50 -5.32 4.04 13.04
C VAL A 50 -4.89 2.59 12.83
N TYR A 51 -4.72 1.84 13.93
CA TYR A 51 -4.36 0.43 13.88
C TYR A 51 -5.39 -0.41 13.13
N THR A 52 -6.68 -0.20 13.42
CA THR A 52 -7.79 -0.93 12.77
C THR A 52 -7.88 -0.60 11.29
N ILE A 53 -7.84 0.68 10.90
CA ILE A 53 -7.85 1.10 9.49
C ILE A 53 -6.70 0.45 8.72
N ALA A 54 -5.48 0.51 9.27
CA ALA A 54 -4.31 -0.08 8.63
C ALA A 54 -4.42 -1.60 8.49
N ALA A 55 -5.02 -2.30 9.46
CA ALA A 55 -5.22 -3.74 9.37
C ALA A 55 -6.29 -4.16 8.34
N TYR A 56 -7.28 -3.30 8.08
CA TYR A 56 -8.39 -3.62 7.17
C TYR A 56 -8.20 -3.12 5.74
N HIS A 57 -7.26 -2.20 5.49
CA HIS A 57 -7.21 -1.41 4.24
C HIS A 57 -7.30 -2.24 2.95
N ASP A 58 -6.76 -3.47 2.97
CA ASP A 58 -6.63 -4.35 1.81
C ASP A 58 -7.47 -5.65 1.91
N THR A 59 -8.29 -5.79 2.94
CA THR A 59 -9.14 -6.98 3.14
C THR A 59 -10.09 -7.27 1.97
N GLY A 60 -10.50 -6.23 1.24
CA GLY A 60 -11.31 -6.31 0.03
C GLY A 60 -10.63 -6.98 -1.16
N LEU A 61 -9.32 -7.28 -1.11
CA LEU A 61 -8.62 -8.03 -2.16
C LEU A 61 -9.21 -9.43 -2.39
N VAL A 62 -9.95 -9.97 -1.41
CA VAL A 62 -10.75 -11.21 -1.57
C VAL A 62 -11.79 -11.11 -2.70
N LYS A 63 -12.17 -9.89 -3.10
CA LYS A 63 -13.09 -9.60 -4.22
C LYS A 63 -12.38 -9.11 -5.48
N GLY A 64 -11.05 -9.06 -5.48
CA GLY A 64 -10.22 -8.61 -6.60
C GLY A 64 -9.70 -7.17 -6.45
N ARG A 65 -8.70 -6.83 -7.27
CA ARG A 65 -7.90 -5.59 -7.14
C ARG A 65 -8.61 -4.32 -7.57
N GLU A 66 -9.60 -4.39 -8.46
CA GLU A 66 -10.17 -3.19 -9.08
C GLU A 66 -10.88 -2.29 -8.06
N LEU A 67 -11.68 -2.91 -7.18
CA LEU A 67 -12.53 -2.24 -6.20
C LEU A 67 -12.21 -2.64 -4.74
N HIS A 68 -11.03 -3.22 -4.48
CA HIS A 68 -10.65 -3.72 -3.14
C HIS A 68 -10.87 -2.69 -2.04
N HIS A 69 -10.40 -1.44 -2.19
CA HIS A 69 -10.64 -0.33 -1.26
C HIS A 69 -12.11 -0.15 -0.84
N LEU A 70 -13.07 -0.24 -1.77
CA LEU A 70 -14.50 -0.15 -1.45
C LEU A 70 -14.99 -1.37 -0.67
N TYR A 71 -14.57 -2.57 -1.09
CA TYR A 71 -14.91 -3.80 -0.39
C TYR A 71 -14.24 -3.90 0.99
N SER A 72 -13.04 -3.38 1.16
CA SER A 72 -12.37 -3.27 2.46
C SER A 72 -13.18 -2.37 3.40
N GLY A 73 -13.71 -1.25 2.88
CA GLY A 73 -14.61 -0.38 3.63
C GLY A 73 -15.91 -1.10 4.03
N GLU A 74 -16.52 -1.85 3.11
CA GLU A 74 -17.72 -2.66 3.39
C GLU A 74 -17.44 -3.75 4.46
N ILE A 75 -16.30 -4.44 4.36
CA ILE A 75 -15.88 -5.46 5.32
C ILE A 75 -15.72 -4.84 6.71
N LEU A 76 -15.01 -3.72 6.81
CA LEU A 76 -14.81 -3.00 8.07
C LEU A 76 -16.16 -2.57 8.67
N ALA A 77 -17.02 -1.93 7.88
CA ALA A 77 -18.31 -1.42 8.34
C ALA A 77 -19.30 -2.54 8.73
N SER A 78 -19.15 -3.72 8.14
CA SER A 78 -20.00 -4.88 8.43
C SER A 78 -19.51 -5.72 9.60
N ASP A 79 -18.30 -5.45 10.11
CA ASP A 79 -17.71 -6.21 11.20
C ASP A 79 -18.30 -5.82 12.56
N ARG A 80 -19.28 -6.61 13.01
CA ARG A 80 -19.98 -6.39 14.28
C ARG A 80 -19.10 -6.66 15.51
N GLU A 81 -18.01 -7.41 15.35
CA GLU A 81 -17.08 -7.69 16.45
C GLU A 81 -16.35 -6.42 16.91
N LEU A 82 -16.30 -5.37 16.07
CA LEU A 82 -15.67 -4.09 16.41
C LEU A 82 -16.48 -3.21 17.38
N SER A 83 -17.76 -3.54 17.59
CA SER A 83 -18.69 -2.73 18.40
C SER A 83 -18.31 -2.49 19.88
N PRO A 84 -17.53 -3.36 20.57
CA PRO A 84 -17.05 -3.08 21.92
C PRO A 84 -16.04 -1.92 21.97
N TRP A 85 -15.31 -1.65 20.89
CA TRP A 85 -14.21 -0.67 20.88
C TRP A 85 -14.55 0.63 20.16
N PHE A 86 -15.51 0.61 19.24
CA PHE A 86 -15.80 1.76 18.36
C PHE A 86 -17.27 2.08 18.26
N THR A 87 -17.58 3.37 18.26
CA THR A 87 -18.93 3.87 17.97
C THR A 87 -19.26 3.73 16.47
N PRO A 88 -20.55 3.73 16.09
CA PRO A 88 -20.94 3.73 14.68
C PRO A 88 -20.31 4.87 13.88
N GLN A 89 -20.14 6.05 14.48
CA GLN A 89 -19.50 7.22 13.84
C GLN A 89 -17.99 6.99 13.60
N GLN A 90 -17.32 6.33 14.55
CA GLN A 90 -15.91 5.95 14.37
C GLN A 90 -15.76 4.90 13.28
N ILE A 91 -16.65 3.90 13.24
CA ILE A 91 -16.69 2.88 12.18
C ILE A 91 -16.87 3.52 10.80
N GLU A 92 -17.78 4.49 10.66
CA GLU A 92 -17.94 5.21 9.40
C GLU A 92 -16.66 5.97 9.02
N THR A 93 -16.05 6.70 9.95
CA THR A 93 -14.77 7.40 9.70
C THR A 93 -13.66 6.43 9.25
N MET A 94 -13.59 5.24 9.85
CA MET A 94 -12.61 4.22 9.48
C MET A 94 -12.89 3.61 8.11
N ARG A 95 -14.17 3.35 7.79
CA ARG A 95 -14.60 2.93 6.46
C ARG A 95 -14.14 3.94 5.41
N GLU A 96 -14.42 5.22 5.62
CA GLU A 96 -14.02 6.27 4.69
C GLU A 96 -12.50 6.32 4.49
N ALA A 97 -11.74 6.20 5.58
CA ALA A 97 -10.28 6.16 5.53
C ALA A 97 -9.74 4.98 4.70
N VAL A 98 -10.36 3.80 4.85
CA VAL A 98 -10.03 2.61 4.07
C VAL A 98 -10.40 2.78 2.59
N GLU A 99 -11.56 3.35 2.27
CA GLU A 99 -11.95 3.61 0.87
C GLU A 99 -10.98 4.58 0.18
N ASP A 100 -10.43 5.53 0.94
CA ASP A 100 -9.62 6.63 0.41
C ASP A 100 -8.12 6.29 0.26
N HIS A 101 -7.67 5.12 0.72
CA HIS A 101 -6.22 4.82 0.81
C HIS A 101 -5.52 4.71 -0.56
N ARG A 102 -6.28 4.37 -1.61
CA ARG A 102 -5.73 3.96 -2.91
C ARG A 102 -4.92 5.08 -3.56
N ALA A 103 -3.67 4.77 -3.94
CA ALA A 103 -2.78 5.74 -4.59
C ALA A 103 -3.29 6.31 -5.92
N SER A 104 -4.15 5.59 -6.64
CA SER A 104 -4.77 6.05 -7.89
C SER A 104 -6.09 6.79 -7.69
N SER A 105 -6.48 7.09 -6.45
CA SER A 105 -7.66 7.91 -6.17
C SER A 105 -7.50 9.30 -6.80
N THR A 106 -8.60 9.82 -7.34
CA THR A 106 -8.64 11.15 -7.98
C THR A 106 -8.93 12.27 -6.98
N HIS A 107 -9.22 11.93 -5.72
CA HIS A 107 -9.52 12.90 -4.67
C HIS A 107 -8.61 12.73 -3.47
N GLU A 108 -8.53 13.78 -2.67
CA GLU A 108 -7.86 13.75 -1.37
C GLU A 108 -8.66 12.90 -0.37
N PRO A 109 -8.00 12.17 0.55
CA PRO A 109 -8.69 11.47 1.62
C PRO A 109 -9.51 12.43 2.49
N ARG A 110 -10.73 12.01 2.82
CA ARG A 110 -11.75 12.79 3.55
C ARG A 110 -11.32 13.14 4.98
N SER A 111 -10.45 12.34 5.58
CA SER A 111 -10.01 12.49 6.96
C SER A 111 -8.50 12.35 7.11
N LEU A 112 -7.96 12.84 8.23
CA LEU A 112 -6.56 12.63 8.60
C LEU A 112 -6.23 11.13 8.71
N TYR A 113 -7.16 10.30 9.20
CA TYR A 113 -7.02 8.85 9.20
C TYR A 113 -6.80 8.28 7.80
N GLY A 114 -7.58 8.76 6.82
CA GLY A 114 -7.40 8.39 5.41
C GLY A 114 -6.04 8.82 4.86
N ARG A 115 -5.56 10.02 5.23
CA ARG A 115 -4.22 10.50 4.84
C ARG A 115 -3.12 9.63 5.44
N ILE A 116 -3.22 9.24 6.71
CA ILE A 116 -2.24 8.40 7.40
C ILE A 116 -2.13 7.04 6.71
N VAL A 117 -3.25 6.33 6.50
CA VAL A 117 -3.20 5.00 5.86
C VAL A 117 -2.77 5.09 4.39
N ALA A 118 -3.25 6.09 3.65
CA ALA A 118 -2.82 6.33 2.27
C ALA A 118 -1.32 6.63 2.17
N GLU A 119 -0.75 7.31 3.17
CA GLU A 119 0.69 7.57 3.23
C GLU A 119 1.47 6.30 3.56
N ALA A 120 1.06 5.59 4.61
CA ALA A 120 1.72 4.37 5.06
C ALA A 120 1.68 3.25 4.00
N ASP A 121 0.61 3.15 3.22
CA ASP A 121 0.46 2.15 2.15
C ASP A 121 1.45 2.37 0.98
N ARG A 122 1.90 3.59 0.73
CA ARG A 122 2.75 3.88 -0.43
C ARG A 122 4.09 3.17 -0.41
N GLN A 123 4.63 2.90 0.79
CA GLN A 123 5.88 2.18 1.06
C GLN A 123 6.94 2.41 -0.03
N ILE A 124 7.41 3.65 -0.16
CA ILE A 124 8.26 4.03 -1.30
C ILE A 124 9.68 3.55 -1.04
N ASP A 125 10.03 2.35 -1.52
CA ASP A 125 11.40 1.87 -1.61
C ASP A 125 11.74 1.55 -3.08
N PRO A 126 12.72 2.22 -3.69
CA PRO A 126 13.02 2.05 -5.12
C PRO A 126 13.24 0.58 -5.54
N MET A 127 13.98 -0.18 -4.73
CA MET A 127 14.31 -1.58 -5.04
C MET A 127 13.08 -2.48 -4.95
N THR A 128 12.24 -2.29 -3.93
CA THR A 128 10.99 -3.01 -3.74
C THR A 128 9.99 -2.66 -4.82
N ILE A 129 9.88 -1.39 -5.22
CA ILE A 129 9.01 -0.95 -6.31
C ILE A 129 9.42 -1.61 -7.63
N LEU A 130 10.71 -1.60 -7.96
CA LEU A 130 11.22 -2.26 -9.18
C LEU A 130 10.92 -3.77 -9.15
N ARG A 131 11.27 -4.45 -8.05
CA ARG A 131 11.04 -5.88 -7.90
C ARG A 131 9.55 -6.23 -8.03
N ARG A 132 8.66 -5.53 -7.32
CA ARG A 132 7.21 -5.74 -7.39
C ARG A 132 6.66 -5.48 -8.79
N THR A 133 7.17 -4.46 -9.48
CA THR A 133 6.78 -4.15 -10.86
C THR A 133 7.18 -5.27 -11.81
N ILE A 134 8.38 -5.84 -11.65
CA ILE A 134 8.88 -7.00 -12.41
C ILE A 134 8.01 -8.22 -12.14
N GLN A 135 7.81 -8.58 -10.86
CA GLN A 135 6.99 -9.72 -10.44
C GLN A 135 5.56 -9.64 -10.99
N TYR A 136 4.94 -8.46 -10.93
CA TYR A 136 3.63 -8.22 -11.54
C TYR A 136 3.66 -8.46 -13.05
N GLY A 137 4.73 -8.00 -13.72
CA GLY A 137 4.98 -8.26 -15.12
C GLY A 137 4.97 -9.73 -15.47
N LEU A 138 5.86 -10.48 -14.82
CA LEU A 138 6.04 -11.91 -15.06
C LEU A 138 4.75 -12.70 -14.81
N ALA A 139 3.96 -12.31 -13.81
CA ALA A 139 2.71 -12.97 -13.48
C ALA A 139 1.55 -12.68 -14.45
N ASN A 140 1.49 -11.46 -15.02
CA ASN A 140 0.32 -11.00 -15.80
C ASN A 140 0.57 -10.86 -17.30
N TYR A 141 1.85 -10.85 -17.73
CA TYR A 141 2.25 -10.70 -19.13
C TYR A 141 3.35 -11.70 -19.50
N PRO A 142 3.10 -13.02 -19.34
CA PRO A 142 4.12 -14.06 -19.56
C PRO A 142 4.59 -14.15 -21.02
N GLU A 143 3.87 -13.53 -21.96
CA GLU A 143 4.23 -13.45 -23.37
C GLU A 143 5.32 -12.40 -23.69
N LEU A 144 5.60 -11.48 -22.75
CA LEU A 144 6.60 -10.44 -22.97
C LEU A 144 8.01 -10.99 -22.75
N ASN A 145 8.94 -10.56 -23.61
CA ASN A 145 10.36 -10.74 -23.36
C ASN A 145 10.89 -9.69 -22.35
N LYS A 146 12.14 -9.83 -21.91
CA LYS A 146 12.81 -8.91 -20.98
C LYS A 146 12.67 -7.43 -21.38
N GLU A 147 12.82 -7.11 -22.66
CA GLU A 147 12.67 -5.74 -23.17
C GLU A 147 11.21 -5.23 -23.13
N GLY A 148 10.24 -6.10 -23.41
CA GLY A 148 8.82 -5.81 -23.19
C GLY A 148 8.53 -5.54 -21.72
N HIS A 149 9.13 -6.32 -20.81
CA HIS A 149 8.98 -6.09 -19.39
C HIS A 149 9.63 -4.80 -18.91
N TYR A 150 10.79 -4.43 -19.47
CA TYR A 150 11.47 -3.16 -19.20
C TYR A 150 10.61 -1.96 -19.59
N ARG A 151 10.07 -1.96 -20.83
CA ARG A 151 9.19 -0.87 -21.31
C ARG A 151 7.97 -0.65 -20.42
N ARG A 152 7.28 -1.72 -20.03
CA ARG A 152 6.13 -1.65 -19.11
C ARG A 152 6.55 -1.16 -17.72
N CYS A 153 7.72 -1.59 -17.23
CA CYS A 153 8.26 -1.12 -15.95
C CYS A 153 8.49 0.40 -16.00
N LEU A 154 9.18 0.88 -17.04
CA LEU A 154 9.44 2.30 -17.25
C LEU A 154 8.14 3.12 -17.36
N GLU A 155 7.17 2.66 -18.15
CA GLU A 155 5.86 3.32 -18.27
C GLU A 155 5.13 3.40 -16.92
N HIS A 156 5.14 2.31 -16.15
CA HIS A 156 4.54 2.29 -14.81
C HIS A 156 5.19 3.31 -13.88
N LEU A 157 6.53 3.34 -13.86
CA LEU A 157 7.29 4.27 -13.03
C LEU A 157 7.01 5.73 -13.40
N HIS A 158 6.97 6.06 -14.69
CA HIS A 158 6.67 7.40 -15.16
C HIS A 158 5.25 7.83 -14.83
N LYS A 159 4.26 6.97 -15.10
CA LYS A 159 2.86 7.31 -14.87
C LYS A 159 2.56 7.53 -13.39
N LYS A 160 3.16 6.71 -12.51
CA LYS A 160 2.86 6.72 -11.07
C LYS A 160 3.77 7.67 -10.28
N TYR A 161 5.09 7.58 -10.43
CA TYR A 161 6.06 8.14 -9.48
C TYR A 161 6.85 9.34 -10.00
N ALA A 162 7.05 9.47 -11.32
CA ALA A 162 7.82 10.58 -11.89
C ALA A 162 7.18 11.95 -11.59
N THR A 163 7.91 13.02 -11.88
CA THR A 163 7.37 14.38 -11.82
C THR A 163 6.14 14.49 -12.72
N GLY A 164 4.99 14.89 -12.15
CA GLY A 164 3.70 14.90 -12.85
C GLY A 164 2.93 13.58 -12.82
N GLY A 165 3.50 12.53 -12.22
CA GLY A 165 2.81 11.27 -11.96
C GLY A 165 1.64 11.41 -10.99
N TYR A 166 0.76 10.42 -10.98
CA TYR A 166 -0.49 10.50 -10.23
C TYR A 166 -0.32 10.28 -8.71
N LEU A 167 0.77 9.67 -8.24
CA LEU A 167 0.99 9.47 -6.81
C LEU A 167 1.13 10.84 -6.11
N LYS A 168 0.26 11.09 -5.14
CA LYS A 168 0.32 12.25 -4.24
C LYS A 168 0.94 11.84 -2.92
N LEU A 169 1.42 12.81 -2.13
CA LEU A 169 1.82 12.63 -0.73
C LEU A 169 0.93 13.51 0.13
N TRP A 170 0.56 13.05 1.33
CA TRP A 170 -0.42 13.72 2.20
C TRP A 170 0.14 14.13 3.56
N ILE A 171 1.18 13.44 4.06
CA ILE A 171 1.76 13.66 5.39
C ILE A 171 3.21 14.15 5.25
N PRO A 172 3.52 15.39 5.68
CA PRO A 172 4.86 15.96 5.57
C PRO A 172 5.96 15.22 6.35
N GLU A 173 5.61 14.63 7.49
CA GLU A 173 6.53 13.91 8.37
C GLU A 173 6.91 12.53 7.83
N SER A 174 6.29 12.08 6.73
CA SER A 174 6.61 10.81 6.11
C SER A 174 7.92 10.89 5.32
N GLU A 175 8.77 9.87 5.51
CA GLU A 175 9.97 9.63 4.71
C GLU A 175 9.67 9.39 3.22
N ASN A 176 8.40 9.18 2.85
CA ASN A 176 8.00 8.98 1.46
C ASN A 176 8.39 10.16 0.56
N ALA A 177 8.44 11.40 1.07
CA ALA A 177 8.86 12.54 0.26
C ALA A 177 10.33 12.41 -0.19
N ARG A 178 11.21 12.08 0.76
CA ARG A 178 12.64 11.85 0.48
C ARG A 178 12.83 10.64 -0.44
N GLN A 179 12.17 9.52 -0.13
CA GLN A 179 12.29 8.29 -0.92
C GLN A 179 11.70 8.43 -2.33
N LEU A 180 10.64 9.22 -2.51
CA LEU A 180 10.08 9.53 -3.82
C LEU A 180 11.07 10.34 -4.66
N GLU A 181 11.82 11.24 -4.05
CA GLU A 181 12.86 11.99 -4.76
C GLU A 181 14.04 11.11 -5.18
N GLU A 182 14.43 10.15 -4.33
CA GLU A 182 15.41 9.12 -4.69
C GLU A 182 14.93 8.25 -5.86
N LEU A 183 13.66 7.83 -5.83
CA LEU A 183 13.05 7.10 -6.93
C LEU A 183 12.99 7.93 -8.22
N ARG A 184 12.67 9.23 -8.15
CA ARG A 184 12.64 10.13 -9.31
C ARG A 184 14.02 10.36 -9.91
N SER A 185 15.03 10.47 -9.06
CA SER A 185 16.43 10.51 -9.48
C SER A 185 16.80 9.24 -10.25
N LEU A 186 16.41 8.08 -9.73
CA LEU A 186 16.60 6.80 -10.42
C LEU A 186 15.83 6.71 -11.75
N ILE A 187 14.58 7.18 -11.82
CA ILE A 187 13.78 7.19 -13.05
C ILE A 187 14.46 8.05 -14.14
N THR A 188 15.12 9.14 -13.73
CA THR A 188 15.82 10.05 -14.65
C THR A 188 17.16 9.49 -15.12
N ASP A 189 17.86 8.73 -14.28
CA ASP A 189 19.06 7.97 -14.67
C ASP A 189 18.69 6.64 -15.36
N GLN A 190 18.37 6.72 -16.64
CA GLN A 190 17.97 5.57 -17.44
C GLN A 190 19.03 4.46 -17.50
N THR A 191 20.32 4.81 -17.39
CA THR A 191 21.40 3.81 -17.41
C THR A 191 21.37 3.00 -16.13
N ARG A 192 21.31 3.67 -14.98
CA ARG A 192 21.22 3.02 -13.68
C ARG A 192 19.93 2.23 -13.52
N LEU A 193 18.79 2.79 -13.95
CA LEU A 193 17.50 2.10 -13.92
C LEU A 193 17.54 0.81 -14.74
N ARG A 194 18.11 0.86 -15.95
CA ARG A 194 18.26 -0.33 -16.79
C ARG A 194 19.11 -1.41 -16.13
N GLN A 195 20.27 -1.03 -15.58
CA GLN A 195 21.14 -1.97 -14.86
C GLN A 195 20.41 -2.67 -13.71
N LEU A 196 19.73 -1.90 -12.85
CA LEU A 196 19.00 -2.45 -11.72
C LEU A 196 17.81 -3.31 -12.17
N PHE A 197 17.12 -2.91 -13.23
CA PHE A 197 16.06 -3.73 -13.81
C PHE A 197 16.61 -5.07 -14.31
N ASP A 198 17.69 -5.06 -15.09
CA ASP A 198 18.27 -6.28 -15.65
C ASP A 198 18.70 -7.24 -14.53
N GLU A 199 19.45 -6.73 -13.53
CA GLU A 199 19.87 -7.52 -12.35
C GLU A 199 18.69 -8.12 -11.57
N LEU A 200 17.62 -7.35 -11.36
CA LEU A 200 16.45 -7.84 -10.64
C LEU A 200 15.64 -8.82 -11.47
N PHE A 201 15.52 -8.59 -12.77
CA PHE A 201 14.79 -9.46 -13.68
C PHE A 201 15.44 -10.84 -13.70
N ASP A 202 16.76 -10.88 -13.89
CA ASP A 202 17.58 -12.09 -13.93
C ASP A 202 17.46 -12.90 -12.63
N ARG A 203 17.48 -12.24 -11.47
CA ARG A 203 17.23 -12.88 -10.17
C ARG A 203 15.82 -13.46 -10.03
N GLU A 204 14.80 -12.79 -10.56
CA GLU A 204 13.40 -13.25 -10.45
C GLU A 204 13.07 -14.36 -11.48
N THR A 205 13.80 -14.44 -12.60
CA THR A 205 13.66 -15.51 -13.61
C THR A 205 14.61 -16.69 -13.38
N GLY A 206 15.61 -16.54 -12.52
CA GLY A 206 16.64 -17.57 -12.28
C GLY A 206 17.67 -17.66 -13.41
N GLU A 207 17.82 -16.58 -14.19
CA GLU A 207 18.80 -16.45 -15.25
C GLU A 207 20.07 -15.80 -14.65
N GLU A 208 20.96 -16.59 -14.05
CA GLU A 208 22.30 -16.13 -13.59
C GLU A 208 23.37 -16.24 -14.68
#